data_AF-A0A965IFM1-F1
#
_entry.id   AF-A0A965IFM1-F1
#
_cell.length_a   1.000
_cell.length_b   1.000
_cell.length_c   1.000
_cell.angle_alpha   90.00
_cell.angle_beta   90.00
_cell.angle_gamma   90.00
#
_symmetry.space_group_name_H-M   'P 1'
#
loop_
_entity.id
_entity.type
_entity.pdbx_description
1 polymer ?
#
loop_
_entity_poly.entity_id
_entity_poly.type
_entity_poly.pdbx_seq_one_letter_code
_entity_poly.pdbx_strand_id
1 'polypeptide(L)'
;DHGFEPQEGYWAVDGVAVVKKNLDNGTIEVVVEKMFGGSEVCPKHDAPKISSHPDWWYNWNVNNWGTKWNCSEVWHDRVDNDQTIEGDTSYNFDTAWSPAEPVVAALAQQFPTLSITHRYCEGGMGFAGQVVYLNGEEVSREDYEFGDSLPDEAYIQEADGSRGYERDYEKVPANAMEAFCDEHFGGIVGG
;
A
#
# COMPACT_ATOMS: atom_id res chain seq x y z
N ASP A 1 10.47 -16.96 -25.52
CA ASP A 1 10.13 -17.95 -24.48
C ASP A 1 11.35 -18.28 -23.63
N HIS A 2 11.54 -17.53 -22.54
CA HIS A 2 12.48 -17.87 -21.48
C HIS A 2 11.74 -17.70 -20.15
N GLY A 3 10.92 -18.70 -19.79
CA GLY A 3 10.26 -18.73 -18.49
C GLY A 3 11.27 -19.03 -17.40
N PHE A 4 11.28 -18.24 -16.33
CA PHE A 4 11.98 -18.59 -15.09
C PHE A 4 11.33 -19.83 -14.48
N GLU A 5 12.11 -20.90 -14.28
CA GLU A 5 11.66 -22.02 -13.47
C GLU A 5 11.74 -21.64 -11.98
N PRO A 6 10.67 -21.88 -11.18
CA PRO A 6 10.66 -21.52 -9.77
C PRO A 6 11.80 -22.21 -9.01
N GLN A 7 12.74 -21.41 -8.52
CA GLN A 7 13.79 -21.87 -7.61
C GLN A 7 13.35 -21.63 -6.16
N GLU A 8 13.72 -22.55 -5.27
CA GLU A 8 13.44 -22.40 -3.84
C GLU A 8 14.04 -21.08 -3.32
N GLY A 9 13.21 -20.29 -2.63
CA GLY A 9 13.59 -18.96 -2.16
C GLY A 9 13.46 -17.84 -3.19
N TYR A 10 12.94 -18.07 -4.39
CA TYR A 10 12.61 -17.00 -5.34
C TYR A 10 11.10 -16.92 -5.60
N TRP A 11 10.57 -15.70 -5.54
CA TRP A 11 9.22 -15.39 -6.00
C TRP A 11 9.28 -14.68 -7.35
N ALA A 12 8.50 -15.19 -8.29
CA ALA A 12 8.45 -14.69 -9.66
C ALA A 12 7.03 -14.25 -10.03
N VAL A 13 6.95 -13.12 -10.75
CA VAL A 13 5.72 -12.64 -11.39
C VAL A 13 5.95 -12.69 -12.90
N ASP A 14 5.06 -13.40 -13.60
CA ASP A 14 5.14 -13.67 -15.05
C ASP A 14 6.48 -14.27 -15.49
N GLY A 15 7.00 -15.22 -14.70
CA GLY A 15 8.27 -15.86 -15.00
C GLY A 15 9.48 -14.92 -14.87
N VAL A 16 9.39 -13.87 -14.06
CA VAL A 16 10.54 -13.03 -13.69
C VAL A 16 10.66 -12.97 -12.18
N ALA A 17 11.81 -13.38 -11.63
CA ALA A 17 12.11 -13.25 -10.22
C ALA A 17 12.08 -11.77 -9.79
N VAL A 18 11.20 -11.45 -8.84
CA VAL A 18 11.03 -10.10 -8.28
C VAL A 18 11.58 -10.02 -6.86
N VAL A 19 11.52 -11.11 -6.12
CA VAL A 19 11.91 -11.16 -4.72
C VAL A 19 12.67 -12.46 -4.46
N LYS A 20 13.71 -12.38 -3.64
CA LYS A 20 14.46 -13.51 -3.13
C LYS A 20 14.38 -13.52 -1.61
N LYS A 21 13.94 -14.65 -1.06
CA LYS A 21 14.09 -14.98 0.35
C LYS A 21 15.45 -15.64 0.55
N ASN A 22 16.30 -15.01 1.34
CA ASN A 22 17.53 -15.64 1.83
C ASN A 22 17.16 -16.71 2.86
N LEU A 23 17.41 -17.98 2.52
CA LEU A 23 17.00 -19.11 3.34
C LEU A 23 17.79 -19.19 4.67
N ASP A 24 18.99 -18.61 4.71
CA ASP A 24 19.89 -18.69 5.87
C ASP A 24 19.48 -17.77 7.02
N ASN A 25 18.94 -16.59 6.71
CA ASN A 25 18.59 -15.56 7.70
C ASN A 25 17.14 -15.07 7.58
N GLY A 26 16.37 -15.61 6.63
CA GLY A 26 14.99 -15.25 6.39
C GLY A 26 14.79 -13.86 5.76
N THR A 27 15.85 -13.12 5.42
CA THR A 27 15.70 -11.77 4.87
C THR A 27 15.14 -11.82 3.46
N ILE A 28 14.34 -10.82 3.13
CA ILE A 28 13.71 -10.68 1.82
C ILE A 28 14.44 -9.57 1.08
N GLU A 29 14.90 -9.86 -0.14
CA GLU A 29 15.62 -8.93 -1.01
C GLU A 29 14.82 -8.75 -2.30
N VAL A 30 14.59 -7.48 -2.68
CA VAL A 30 14.02 -7.14 -3.99
C VAL A 30 15.13 -7.31 -5.03
N VAL A 31 15.00 -8.33 -5.88
CA VAL A 31 16.04 -8.70 -6.86
C VAL A 31 15.94 -7.84 -8.12
N VAL A 32 14.73 -7.40 -8.43
CA VAL A 32 14.46 -6.47 -9.52
C VAL A 32 13.41 -5.50 -9.03
N GLU A 33 13.75 -4.20 -8.98
CA GLU A 33 12.74 -3.15 -8.98
C GLU A 33 12.07 -3.16 -10.36
N LYS A 34 11.13 -4.09 -10.55
CA LYS A 34 10.06 -3.79 -11.50
C LYS A 34 9.29 -2.67 -10.81
N MET A 35 9.41 -1.45 -11.29
CA MET A 35 8.23 -0.59 -11.31
C MET A 35 7.18 -1.44 -12.02
N PHE A 36 6.29 -2.09 -11.26
CA PHE A 36 5.38 -3.08 -11.78
C PHE A 36 4.39 -2.38 -12.72
N GLY A 37 4.77 -2.25 -13.99
CA GLY A 37 3.85 -2.43 -15.10
C GLY A 37 4.25 -3.76 -15.70
N GLY A 38 3.30 -4.68 -15.86
CA GLY A 38 3.55 -6.06 -16.29
C GLY A 38 4.47 -6.19 -17.52
N SER A 39 4.92 -7.41 -17.79
CA SER A 39 5.61 -7.78 -19.04
C SER A 39 4.72 -7.69 -20.29
N GLU A 40 3.48 -7.22 -20.13
CA GLU A 40 2.49 -7.13 -21.19
C GLU A 40 2.75 -5.95 -22.13
N VAL A 41 2.67 -6.26 -23.43
CA VAL A 41 2.78 -5.29 -24.52
C VAL A 41 1.45 -4.53 -24.62
N CYS A 42 1.50 -3.20 -24.77
CA CYS A 42 0.27 -2.41 -24.98
C CYS A 42 -0.48 -2.93 -26.24
N PRO A 43 -1.74 -3.39 -26.14
CA PRO A 43 -2.46 -4.01 -27.27
C PRO A 43 -2.67 -3.09 -28.47
N LYS A 44 -2.48 -1.77 -28.29
CA LYS A 44 -2.61 -0.76 -29.35
C LYS A 44 -1.31 -0.49 -30.09
N HIS A 45 -0.15 -0.74 -29.48
CA HIS A 45 1.11 -0.17 -29.95
C HIS A 45 2.26 -1.18 -30.09
N ASP A 46 2.09 -2.42 -29.62
CA ASP A 46 3.03 -3.53 -29.84
C ASP A 46 4.51 -3.19 -29.52
N ALA A 47 4.72 -2.25 -28.58
CA ALA A 47 6.02 -1.70 -28.20
C ALA A 47 6.39 -2.05 -26.74
N PRO A 48 7.65 -2.45 -26.45
CA PRO A 48 8.07 -2.75 -25.08
C PRO A 48 8.35 -1.47 -24.26
N LYS A 49 7.83 -1.45 -23.03
CA LYS A 49 8.09 -0.57 -21.87
C LYS A 49 7.67 0.91 -21.91
N ILE A 50 6.54 1.14 -21.23
CA ILE A 50 6.31 1.92 -19.97
C ILE A 50 6.69 3.42 -19.91
N SER A 51 7.71 3.94 -20.60
CA SER A 51 8.04 5.37 -20.48
C SER A 51 7.28 6.27 -21.47
N SER A 52 6.66 5.69 -22.49
CA SER A 52 6.06 6.43 -23.60
C SER A 52 4.53 6.43 -23.62
N HIS A 53 3.88 5.68 -22.72
CA HIS A 53 2.42 5.73 -22.55
C HIS A 53 2.08 6.14 -21.11
N PRO A 54 1.84 7.44 -20.86
CA PRO A 54 1.80 8.01 -19.50
C PRO A 54 0.77 7.37 -18.57
N ASP A 55 -0.28 6.76 -19.12
CA ASP A 55 -1.40 6.26 -18.31
C ASP A 55 -1.32 4.76 -17.97
N TRP A 56 -0.47 3.95 -18.64
CA TRP A 56 -0.54 2.50 -18.48
C TRP A 56 0.00 2.00 -17.13
N TRP A 57 1.18 2.49 -16.73
CA TRP A 57 1.76 2.17 -15.42
C TRP A 57 0.82 2.60 -14.28
N TYR A 58 0.27 3.81 -14.38
CA TYR A 58 -0.65 4.35 -13.39
C TYR A 58 -1.91 3.49 -13.28
N ASN A 59 -2.58 3.23 -14.41
CA ASN A 59 -3.83 2.46 -14.43
C ASN A 59 -3.60 1.02 -13.98
N TRP A 60 -2.47 0.40 -14.35
CA TRP A 60 -2.16 -0.95 -13.90
C TRP A 60 -1.99 -0.99 -12.38
N ASN A 61 -1.22 -0.07 -11.79
CA ASN A 61 -1.03 -0.03 -10.33
C ASN A 61 -2.35 0.17 -9.61
N VAL A 62 -3.16 1.15 -10.04
CA VAL A 62 -4.46 1.39 -9.42
C VAL A 62 -5.36 0.15 -9.53
N ASN A 63 -5.40 -0.52 -10.68
CA ASN A 63 -6.27 -1.69 -10.88
C ASN A 63 -5.80 -2.95 -10.12
N ASN A 64 -4.49 -3.13 -9.91
CA ASN A 64 -3.94 -4.36 -9.33
C ASN A 64 -3.54 -4.21 -7.87
N TRP A 65 -3.18 -3.00 -7.45
CA TRP A 65 -2.76 -2.69 -6.08
C TRP A 65 -3.76 -1.84 -5.32
N GLY A 66 -4.67 -1.16 -5.99
CA GLY A 66 -5.58 -0.18 -5.39
C GLY A 66 -4.95 1.19 -5.16
N THR A 67 -3.64 1.34 -5.42
CA THR A 67 -2.89 2.56 -5.11
C THR A 67 -1.89 2.90 -6.21
N LYS A 68 -1.46 4.17 -6.29
CA LYS A 68 -0.70 4.73 -7.42
C LYS A 68 0.73 4.19 -7.53
N TRP A 69 1.41 4.05 -6.41
CA TRP A 69 2.79 3.57 -6.34
C TRP A 69 2.93 2.55 -5.21
N ASN A 70 4.08 1.90 -5.15
CA ASN A 70 4.35 0.90 -4.12
C ASN A 70 4.31 1.54 -2.72
N CYS A 71 4.12 0.72 -1.70
CA CYS A 71 4.18 1.18 -0.31
C CYS A 71 5.55 1.78 0.03
N SER A 72 5.54 2.75 0.92
CA SER A 72 6.72 3.39 1.52
C SER A 72 6.67 3.23 3.03
N GLU A 73 7.77 3.60 3.71
CA GLU A 73 7.86 3.62 5.18
C GLU A 73 7.26 2.36 5.81
N VAL A 74 7.95 1.22 5.71
CA VAL A 74 7.46 -0.02 6.32
C VAL A 74 8.01 -0.13 7.72
N TRP A 75 7.14 -0.25 8.71
CA TRP A 75 7.53 -0.52 10.09
C TRP A 75 6.74 -1.67 10.70
N HIS A 76 7.34 -2.25 11.74
CA HIS A 76 6.77 -3.36 12.47
C HIS A 76 6.61 -2.92 13.91
N ASP A 77 5.38 -2.98 14.43
CA ASP A 77 5.12 -2.75 15.85
C ASP A 77 5.48 -4.02 16.64
N ARG A 78 6.68 -4.57 16.45
CA ARG A 78 7.25 -5.51 17.42
C ARG A 78 7.50 -4.73 18.68
N VAL A 79 6.46 -4.62 19.49
CA VAL A 79 6.59 -4.19 20.85
C VAL A 79 7.22 -5.37 21.57
N ASP A 80 8.53 -5.27 21.84
CA ASP A 80 9.35 -6.27 22.52
C ASP A 80 9.00 -6.30 24.03
N ASN A 81 7.70 -6.39 24.32
CA ASN A 81 7.13 -6.46 25.66
C ASN A 81 6.07 -7.57 25.70
N ASP A 82 5.79 -8.01 26.93
CA ASP A 82 4.97 -9.19 27.27
C ASP A 82 3.49 -9.13 26.80
N GLN A 83 3.14 -8.21 25.89
CA GLN A 83 1.82 -8.03 25.29
C GLN A 83 1.70 -8.63 23.89
N THR A 84 2.79 -9.11 23.29
CA THR A 84 2.73 -9.81 22.01
C THR A 84 2.06 -11.17 22.21
N ILE A 85 0.85 -11.35 21.68
CA ILE A 85 0.15 -12.63 21.73
C ILE A 85 0.88 -13.58 20.76
N GLU A 86 1.29 -14.76 21.24
CA GLU A 86 1.89 -15.79 20.41
C GLU A 86 0.91 -16.18 19.29
N GLY A 87 1.29 -15.93 18.03
CA GLY A 87 0.46 -16.17 16.86
C GLY A 87 -0.06 -14.91 16.15
N ASP A 88 0.10 -13.73 16.75
CA ASP A 88 -0.31 -12.45 16.16
C ASP A 88 0.89 -11.59 15.76
N THR A 89 0.77 -10.86 14.64
CA THR A 89 1.78 -9.90 14.16
C THR A 89 1.09 -8.78 13.37
N SER A 90 1.61 -7.56 13.47
CA SER A 90 1.10 -6.39 12.73
C SER A 90 2.22 -5.73 11.94
N TYR A 91 1.94 -5.37 10.69
CA TYR A 91 2.84 -4.57 9.85
C TYR A 91 2.11 -3.29 9.47
N ASN A 92 2.85 -2.20 9.46
CA ASN A 92 2.35 -0.89 9.03
C ASN A 92 3.20 -0.40 7.86
N PHE A 93 2.55 0.30 6.95
CA PHE A 93 3.17 0.84 5.75
C PHE A 93 2.29 1.95 5.19
N ASP A 94 2.90 2.89 4.49
CA ASP A 94 2.18 4.00 3.86
C ASP A 94 1.92 3.68 2.38
N THR A 95 0.78 4.12 1.87
CA THR A 95 0.42 4.02 0.45
C THR A 95 0.16 5.40 -0.18
N ALA A 96 -0.33 5.45 -1.42
CA ALA A 96 -0.59 6.70 -2.12
C ALA A 96 -2.06 7.13 -1.96
N TRP A 97 -2.43 7.74 -0.83
CA TRP A 97 -3.75 8.32 -0.55
C TRP A 97 -4.93 7.38 -0.83
N SER A 98 -4.69 6.07 -0.83
CA SER A 98 -5.65 5.03 -1.20
C SER A 98 -5.13 3.69 -0.70
N PRO A 99 -5.99 2.90 -0.03
CA PRO A 99 -5.56 1.67 0.62
C PRO A 99 -5.16 0.61 -0.40
N ALA A 100 -4.17 -0.22 -0.06
CA ALA A 100 -3.71 -1.32 -0.91
C ALA A 100 -4.63 -2.57 -0.83
N GLU A 101 -5.95 -2.38 -0.85
CA GLU A 101 -6.95 -3.44 -0.62
C GLU A 101 -6.77 -4.68 -1.54
N PRO A 102 -6.58 -4.54 -2.87
CA PRO A 102 -6.34 -5.69 -3.74
C PRO A 102 -5.15 -6.55 -3.32
N VAL A 103 -4.09 -5.93 -2.81
CA VAL A 103 -2.89 -6.65 -2.35
C VAL A 103 -3.23 -7.45 -1.09
N VAL A 104 -3.93 -6.86 -0.14
CA VAL A 104 -4.27 -7.53 1.12
C VAL A 104 -5.29 -8.66 0.90
N ALA A 105 -6.26 -8.47 0.00
CA ALA A 105 -7.17 -9.53 -0.42
C ALA A 105 -6.41 -10.71 -1.06
N ALA A 106 -5.44 -10.43 -1.94
CA ALA A 106 -4.60 -11.46 -2.55
C ALA A 106 -3.71 -12.18 -1.51
N LEU A 107 -3.23 -11.49 -0.48
CA LEU A 107 -2.52 -12.09 0.65
C LEU A 107 -3.42 -13.03 1.45
N ALA A 108 -4.65 -12.61 1.75
CA ALA A 108 -5.61 -13.44 2.45
C ALA A 108 -5.91 -14.74 1.70
N GLN A 109 -6.12 -14.66 0.38
CA GLN A 109 -6.36 -15.84 -0.46
C GLN A 109 -5.16 -16.80 -0.48
N GLN A 110 -3.93 -16.28 -0.46
CA GLN A 110 -2.72 -17.09 -0.43
C GLN A 110 -2.47 -17.76 0.91
N PHE A 111 -2.90 -17.12 2.01
CA PHE A 111 -2.72 -17.62 3.37
C PHE A 111 -4.07 -17.81 4.07
N PRO A 112 -4.94 -18.72 3.59
CA PRO A 112 -6.29 -18.87 4.11
C PRO A 112 -6.33 -19.37 5.57
N THR A 113 -5.23 -19.89 6.10
CA THR A 113 -5.11 -20.27 7.51
C THR A 113 -4.95 -19.07 8.44
N LEU A 114 -4.63 -17.88 7.92
CA LEU A 114 -4.49 -16.66 8.70
C LEU A 114 -5.81 -15.89 8.76
N SER A 115 -6.04 -15.23 9.89
CA SER A 115 -6.99 -14.12 9.98
C SER A 115 -6.22 -12.84 9.69
N ILE A 116 -6.64 -12.07 8.67
CA ILE A 116 -5.97 -10.82 8.30
C ILE A 116 -6.95 -9.67 8.51
N THR A 117 -6.53 -8.69 9.31
CA THR A 117 -7.27 -7.43 9.48
C THR A 117 -6.48 -6.32 8.81
N HIS A 118 -7.06 -5.74 7.77
CA HIS A 118 -6.53 -4.56 7.08
C HIS A 118 -7.19 -3.31 7.66
N ARG A 119 -6.41 -2.41 8.23
CA ARG A 119 -6.88 -1.10 8.71
C ARG A 119 -6.16 -0.04 7.90
N TYR A 120 -6.89 0.97 7.48
CA TYR A 120 -6.35 2.08 6.70
C TYR A 120 -7.03 3.38 7.10
N CYS A 121 -6.29 4.48 7.02
CA CYS A 121 -6.85 5.81 7.13
C CYS A 121 -6.09 6.77 6.23
N GLU A 122 -6.83 7.65 5.58
CA GLU A 122 -6.35 8.83 4.89
C GLU A 122 -7.17 10.05 5.35
N GLY A 123 -6.71 10.69 6.42
CA GLY A 123 -7.40 11.81 7.04
C GLY A 123 -7.42 13.07 6.17
N GLY A 124 -6.46 13.22 5.25
CA GLY A 124 -6.41 14.34 4.31
C GLY A 124 -7.44 14.22 3.18
N MET A 125 -7.80 13.00 2.78
CA MET A 125 -8.88 12.73 1.82
C MET A 125 -10.23 12.46 2.50
N GLY A 126 -10.24 12.36 3.83
CA GLY A 126 -11.46 12.23 4.62
C GLY A 126 -12.03 10.81 4.65
N PHE A 127 -11.21 9.76 4.56
CA PHE A 127 -11.69 8.39 4.66
C PHE A 127 -10.82 7.50 5.56
N ALA A 128 -11.42 6.46 6.12
CA ALA A 128 -10.74 5.37 6.81
C ALA A 128 -11.58 4.10 6.73
N GLY A 129 -11.00 2.97 7.06
CA GLY A 129 -11.75 1.73 7.10
C GLY A 129 -10.99 0.57 7.70
N GLN A 130 -11.74 -0.51 7.88
CA GLN A 130 -11.24 -1.79 8.33
C GLN A 130 -11.91 -2.90 7.53
N VAL A 131 -11.10 -3.81 7.00
CA VAL A 131 -11.56 -5.03 6.32
C VAL A 131 -10.95 -6.24 7.00
N VAL A 132 -11.78 -7.21 7.36
CA VAL A 132 -11.35 -8.47 7.97
C VAL A 132 -11.52 -9.60 6.97
N TYR A 133 -10.48 -10.40 6.81
CA TYR A 133 -10.44 -11.57 5.96
C TYR A 133 -10.26 -12.84 6.79
N LEU A 134 -11.10 -13.85 6.54
CA LEU A 134 -10.98 -15.20 7.12
C LEU A 134 -11.09 -16.23 6.00
N ASN A 135 -10.26 -17.27 6.03
CA ASN A 135 -10.22 -18.32 4.99
C ASN A 135 -10.02 -17.77 3.57
N GLY A 136 -9.35 -16.62 3.44
CA GLY A 136 -9.11 -15.95 2.16
C GLY A 136 -10.29 -15.14 1.63
N GLU A 137 -11.37 -14.98 2.38
CA GLU A 137 -12.55 -14.22 1.99
C GLU A 137 -12.81 -13.05 2.94
N GLU A 138 -13.33 -11.94 2.40
CA GLU A 138 -13.81 -10.81 3.21
C GLU A 138 -15.02 -11.25 4.04
N VAL A 139 -14.96 -11.07 5.35
CA VAL A 139 -16.05 -11.43 6.28
C VAL A 139 -16.70 -10.23 6.97
N SER A 140 -16.01 -9.10 7.04
CA SER A 140 -16.56 -7.85 7.57
C SER A 140 -15.81 -6.64 7.04
N ARG A 141 -16.55 -5.55 6.83
CA ARG A 141 -16.05 -4.24 6.41
C ARG A 141 -16.73 -3.14 7.21
N GLU A 142 -15.92 -2.18 7.63
CA GLU A 142 -16.37 -0.92 8.22
C GLU A 142 -15.65 0.22 7.49
N ASP A 143 -16.41 1.11 6.87
CA ASP A 143 -15.87 2.28 6.16
C ASP A 143 -16.36 3.55 6.87
N TYR A 144 -15.47 4.54 6.93
CA TYR A 144 -15.68 5.83 7.57
C TYR A 144 -15.37 6.92 6.54
N GLU A 145 -16.33 7.80 6.25
CA GLU A 145 -16.15 8.94 5.37
C GLU A 145 -16.54 10.24 6.09
N PHE A 146 -15.69 11.25 6.00
CA PHE A 146 -15.93 12.59 6.49
C PHE A 146 -15.76 13.57 5.34
N GLY A 147 -16.81 14.36 5.10
CA GLY A 147 -16.89 15.23 3.93
C GLY A 147 -15.92 16.42 3.94
N ASP A 148 -15.62 16.82 2.70
CA ASP A 148 -14.84 17.96 2.21
C ASP A 148 -13.30 17.90 2.34
N SER A 149 -12.64 18.04 1.18
CA SER A 149 -11.18 18.21 1.07
C SER A 149 -10.70 19.50 1.74
N LEU A 150 -9.46 19.51 2.22
CA LEU A 150 -8.86 20.68 2.86
C LEU A 150 -8.69 21.87 1.89
N PRO A 151 -8.80 23.12 2.36
CA PRO A 151 -8.58 24.31 1.54
C PRO A 151 -7.10 24.50 1.20
N ASP A 152 -6.81 25.19 0.09
CA ASP A 152 -5.46 25.38 -0.45
C ASP A 152 -4.46 25.96 0.56
N GLU A 153 -4.92 26.85 1.45
CA GLU A 153 -4.10 27.53 2.46
C GLU A 153 -3.62 26.58 3.58
N ALA A 154 -4.15 25.36 3.64
CA ALA A 154 -3.69 24.32 4.55
C ALA A 154 -2.30 23.79 4.17
N TYR A 155 -1.91 23.86 2.89
CA TYR A 155 -0.66 23.28 2.42
C TYR A 155 0.49 24.29 2.48
N ILE A 156 1.71 23.78 2.67
CA ILE A 156 2.92 24.59 2.52
C ILE A 156 3.01 25.03 1.05
N GLN A 157 3.31 26.30 0.80
CA GLN A 157 3.61 26.75 -0.57
C GLN A 157 5.09 26.57 -0.84
N GLU A 158 5.40 25.88 -1.94
CA GLU A 158 6.76 25.74 -2.44
C GLU A 158 7.24 27.06 -3.05
N ALA A 159 8.56 27.18 -3.24
CA ALA A 159 9.17 28.39 -3.78
C ALA A 159 8.70 28.75 -5.21
N ASP A 160 8.17 27.78 -5.95
CA ASP A 160 7.61 27.95 -7.29
C ASP A 160 6.10 28.29 -7.29
N GLY A 161 5.50 28.44 -6.11
CA GLY A 161 4.08 28.74 -5.92
C GLY A 161 3.16 27.51 -6.04
N SER A 162 3.72 26.31 -6.21
CA SER A 162 2.94 25.07 -6.13
C SER A 162 2.62 24.71 -4.67
N ARG A 163 1.64 23.81 -4.50
CA ARG A 163 1.32 23.24 -3.20
C ARG A 163 2.35 22.15 -2.89
N GLY A 164 2.97 22.24 -1.73
CA GLY A 164 3.78 21.19 -1.15
C GLY A 164 2.93 20.01 -0.72
N TYR A 165 3.56 18.84 -0.61
CA TYR A 165 2.92 17.63 -0.09
C TYR A 165 2.71 17.69 1.43
N GLU A 166 3.51 18.51 2.12
CA GLU A 166 3.37 18.74 3.55
C GLU A 166 2.34 19.83 3.85
N ARG A 167 1.54 19.56 4.87
CA ARG A 167 0.53 20.47 5.38
C ARG A 167 1.09 21.34 6.51
N ASP A 168 0.70 22.61 6.51
CA ASP A 168 0.94 23.54 7.60
C ASP A 168 -0.17 23.43 8.66
N TYR A 169 0.06 22.58 9.67
CA TYR A 169 -0.87 22.33 10.76
C TYR A 169 -1.08 23.55 11.69
N GLU A 170 -0.23 24.57 11.62
CA GLU A 170 -0.44 25.82 12.38
C GLU A 170 -1.52 26.68 11.73
N LYS A 171 -1.63 26.65 10.39
CA LYS A 171 -2.65 27.41 9.64
C LYS A 171 -4.02 26.75 9.69
N VAL A 172 -4.06 25.43 9.51
CA VAL A 172 -5.28 24.64 9.60
C VAL A 172 -4.97 23.44 10.49
N PRO A 173 -5.50 23.37 11.72
CA PRO A 173 -5.30 22.24 12.63
C PRO A 173 -5.92 20.93 12.11
N ALA A 174 -5.53 19.80 12.69
CA ALA A 174 -6.11 18.49 12.36
C ALA A 174 -7.64 18.53 12.34
N ASN A 175 -8.23 18.02 11.26
CA ASN A 175 -9.66 17.88 11.11
C ASN A 175 -10.16 16.71 12.00
N ALA A 176 -11.48 16.56 12.11
CA ALA A 176 -12.06 15.52 12.95
C ALA A 176 -11.66 14.10 12.51
N MET A 177 -11.43 13.89 11.21
CA MET A 177 -11.01 12.61 10.66
C MET A 177 -9.54 12.31 10.95
N GLU A 178 -8.64 13.27 10.80
CA GLU A 178 -7.23 13.11 11.16
C GLU A 178 -7.06 12.86 12.65
N ALA A 179 -7.85 13.54 13.49
CA ALA A 179 -7.88 13.27 14.93
C ALA A 179 -8.43 11.87 15.24
N PHE A 180 -9.50 11.46 14.55
CA PHE A 180 -10.04 10.10 14.64
C PHE A 180 -8.98 9.07 14.25
N CYS A 181 -8.21 9.32 13.20
CA CYS A 181 -7.17 8.42 12.73
C CYS A 181 -5.97 8.33 13.65
N ASP A 182 -5.51 9.45 14.19
CA ASP A 182 -4.49 9.46 15.23
C ASP A 182 -4.94 8.64 16.46
N GLU A 183 -6.19 8.84 16.91
CA GLU A 183 -6.74 8.15 18.08
C GLU A 183 -6.98 6.64 17.87
N HIS A 184 -7.46 6.23 16.69
CA HIS A 184 -7.94 4.86 16.44
C HIS A 184 -6.97 4.01 15.60
N PHE A 185 -6.07 4.64 14.85
CA PHE A 185 -5.16 4.00 13.90
C PHE A 185 -3.69 4.32 14.15
N GLY A 186 -3.37 5.18 15.13
CA GLY A 186 -1.99 5.42 15.58
C GLY A 186 -1.17 6.34 14.67
N GLY A 187 -1.84 7.10 13.80
CA GLY A 187 -1.19 8.14 13.00
C GLY A 187 -2.10 8.80 11.97
N ILE A 188 -1.67 9.98 11.50
CA ILE A 188 -2.23 10.70 10.36
C ILE A 188 -1.54 10.14 9.11
N VAL A 189 -1.95 8.96 8.66
CA VAL A 189 -1.23 8.22 7.61
C VAL A 189 -1.80 8.59 6.23
N GLY A 190 -0.90 8.65 5.24
CA GLY A 190 -1.16 8.93 3.83
C GLY A 190 -1.82 7.78 3.05
N GLY A 191 -2.60 6.91 3.71
CA GLY A 191 -3.26 5.74 3.13
C GLY A 191 -2.91 4.43 3.80
#